data_AF-A0A356FDJ9-F1
#
_entry.id   AF-A0A356FDJ9-F1
#
_cell.length_a   1.000
_cell.length_b   1.000
_cell.length_c   1.000
_cell.angle_alpha   90.00
_cell.angle_beta   90.00
_cell.angle_gamma   90.00
#
_symmetry.space_group_name_H-M   'P 1'
#
loop_
_entity.id
_entity.type
_entity.pdbx_description
1 polymer ?
#
loop_
_entity_poly.entity_id
_entity_poly.type
_entity_poly.pdbx_seq_one_letter_code
_entity_poly.pdbx_strand_id
1 'polypeptide(L)'
;MSAIDDPTPSEAHCVGTVKSEVHRFDGTSIEPETDQVVVEEPLEIRVNSKAFSTLMRTPGDDEDLAVGLLYGEGVIDSRADIGALSLHGEDALAGGEAATAPRTDDALLNTADLLHSDPNRNITPPSRQGSSMSSCGVCGKRSISEAMAITPPPARKPALVEPWLSPGLIGLLPERMEPLQELFQRTGALHAAGIFDPEGELLFLREDIGRHNAVDKTIGAALLEELLPLNRCVLQVSGRVSFEIVQKAYRAGIPAIASVSGVSSLSINMARTIGMTLAGFVRDGKYCLYSKGNCLLNSPAPG
;
A
#
# COMPACT_ATOMS: atom_id res chain seq x y z
N MET A 1 -48.12 -19.10 -9.28
CA MET A 1 -47.34 -18.02 -9.92
C MET A 1 -46.00 -18.01 -9.23
N SER A 2 -44.91 -18.13 -10.00
CA SER A 2 -43.56 -18.29 -9.47
C SER A 2 -43.12 -17.03 -8.72
N ALA A 3 -42.29 -17.21 -7.70
CA ALA A 3 -41.44 -16.13 -7.23
C ALA A 3 -40.56 -15.66 -8.40
N ILE A 4 -40.32 -14.36 -8.46
CA ILE A 4 -39.28 -13.80 -9.32
C ILE A 4 -38.00 -14.01 -8.52
N ASP A 5 -37.12 -14.90 -8.98
CA ASP A 5 -35.77 -14.98 -8.45
C ASP A 5 -35.08 -13.64 -8.75
N ASP A 6 -34.75 -12.90 -7.69
CA ASP A 6 -33.79 -11.80 -7.81
C ASP A 6 -32.46 -12.42 -8.26
N PRO A 7 -31.80 -11.87 -9.30
CA PRO A 7 -30.51 -12.39 -9.72
C PRO A 7 -29.52 -12.21 -8.57
N THR A 8 -29.01 -13.31 -8.03
CA THR A 8 -27.85 -13.29 -7.13
C THR A 8 -26.74 -12.49 -7.81
N PRO A 9 -26.05 -11.57 -7.09
CA PRO A 9 -24.85 -10.93 -7.62
C PRO A 9 -23.91 -12.05 -8.08
N SER A 10 -23.45 -11.99 -9.34
CA SER A 10 -22.71 -13.10 -9.92
C SER A 10 -21.52 -13.45 -9.01
N GLU A 11 -21.31 -14.75 -8.76
CA GLU A 11 -20.11 -15.28 -8.11
C GLU A 11 -18.88 -15.12 -9.03
N ALA A 12 -18.59 -13.87 -9.41
CA ALA A 12 -17.31 -13.50 -9.96
C ALA A 12 -16.25 -13.85 -8.90
N HIS A 13 -15.29 -14.67 -9.30
CA HIS A 13 -14.09 -14.91 -8.51
C HIS A 13 -13.39 -13.57 -8.22
N CYS A 14 -13.64 -13.00 -7.05
CA CYS A 14 -12.91 -11.82 -6.58
C CYS A 14 -11.52 -12.27 -6.13
N VAL A 15 -10.56 -12.03 -7.03
CA VAL A 15 -9.13 -12.19 -6.79
C VAL A 15 -8.78 -11.55 -5.43
N GLY A 16 -8.07 -12.31 -4.58
CA GLY A 16 -7.74 -11.88 -3.22
C GLY A 16 -8.63 -12.43 -2.09
N THR A 17 -9.70 -13.19 -2.39
CA THR A 17 -10.53 -13.87 -1.37
C THR A 17 -10.76 -15.35 -1.64
N VAL A 18 -11.00 -16.14 -0.58
CA VAL A 18 -11.39 -17.55 -0.66
C VAL A 18 -12.42 -17.89 0.42
N LYS A 19 -13.32 -18.85 0.14
CA LYS A 19 -14.28 -19.38 1.12
C LYS A 19 -13.56 -20.35 2.07
N SER A 20 -13.80 -20.23 3.38
CA SER A 20 -13.33 -21.19 4.39
C SER A 20 -14.50 -21.72 5.20
N GLU A 21 -14.51 -23.03 5.48
CA GLU A 21 -15.36 -23.58 6.55
C GLU A 21 -14.88 -23.02 7.89
N VAL A 22 -15.83 -22.63 8.75
CA VAL A 22 -15.58 -22.10 10.09
C VAL A 22 -16.61 -22.64 11.08
N HIS A 23 -16.32 -22.49 12.37
CA HIS A 23 -17.29 -22.70 13.44
C HIS A 23 -17.50 -21.38 14.18
N ARG A 24 -18.68 -20.76 14.03
CA ARG A 24 -18.99 -19.46 14.64
C ARG A 24 -19.66 -19.66 16.00
N PHE A 25 -19.16 -18.94 17.01
CA PHE A 25 -19.80 -18.86 18.33
C PHE A 25 -20.57 -17.55 18.46
N ASP A 26 -21.88 -17.62 18.68
CA ASP A 26 -22.77 -16.44 18.75
C ASP A 26 -22.88 -15.84 20.17
N GLY A 27 -22.22 -16.45 21.15
CA GLY A 27 -22.38 -16.18 22.58
C GLY A 27 -23.10 -17.29 23.34
N THR A 28 -23.75 -18.22 22.64
CA THR A 28 -24.55 -19.33 23.21
C THR A 28 -24.25 -20.69 22.59
N SER A 29 -24.14 -20.82 21.28
CA SER A 29 -23.84 -22.09 20.57
C SER A 29 -22.72 -21.93 19.54
N ILE A 30 -22.12 -23.06 19.16
CA ILE A 30 -21.08 -23.14 18.12
C ILE A 30 -21.69 -23.88 16.92
N GLU A 31 -21.86 -23.17 15.80
CA GLU A 31 -22.46 -23.72 14.57
C GLU A 31 -21.46 -23.67 13.40
N PRO A 32 -21.50 -24.64 12.46
CA PRO A 32 -20.70 -24.60 11.24
C PRO A 32 -21.24 -23.56 10.25
N GLU A 33 -20.33 -22.80 9.64
CA GLU A 33 -20.64 -21.74 8.67
C GLU A 33 -19.53 -21.65 7.60
N THR A 34 -19.74 -20.85 6.55
CA THR A 34 -18.71 -20.50 5.56
C THR A 34 -18.39 -19.02 5.68
N ASP A 35 -17.13 -18.67 5.84
CA ASP A 35 -16.65 -17.28 5.89
C ASP A 35 -15.81 -16.93 4.65
N GLN A 36 -15.65 -15.64 4.35
CA GLN A 36 -14.72 -15.16 3.32
C GLN A 36 -13.42 -14.69 3.98
N VAL A 37 -12.32 -15.36 3.65
CA VAL A 37 -10.99 -15.01 4.18
C VAL A 37 -10.11 -14.42 3.08
N VAL A 38 -9.22 -13.53 3.49
CA VAL A 38 -8.20 -12.94 2.61
C VAL A 38 -7.22 -14.02 2.13
N VAL A 39 -6.79 -13.90 0.88
CA VAL A 39 -5.73 -14.73 0.30
C VAL A 39 -4.38 -14.09 0.60
N GLU A 40 -3.46 -14.87 1.16
CA GLU A 40 -2.07 -14.49 1.41
C GLU A 40 -1.13 -15.42 0.62
N GLU A 41 -0.45 -14.88 -0.38
CA GLU A 41 0.45 -15.64 -1.27
C GLU A 41 1.83 -14.97 -1.38
N PRO A 42 2.91 -15.74 -1.60
CA PRO A 42 4.23 -15.19 -1.89
C PRO A 42 4.31 -14.65 -3.33
N LEU A 43 5.01 -13.53 -3.49
CA LEU A 43 5.39 -12.91 -4.77
C LEU A 43 6.88 -12.53 -4.76
N GLU A 44 7.74 -13.25 -5.49
CA GLU A 44 9.15 -12.88 -5.63
C GLU A 44 9.31 -11.78 -6.68
N ILE A 45 9.65 -10.58 -6.20
CA ILE A 45 10.02 -9.46 -7.05
C ILE A 45 11.46 -9.68 -7.53
N ARG A 46 11.64 -9.64 -8.85
CA ARG A 46 12.93 -9.75 -9.54
C ARG A 46 13.23 -8.47 -10.32
N VAL A 47 14.51 -8.22 -10.54
CA VAL A 47 14.97 -7.16 -11.44
C VAL A 47 16.07 -7.72 -12.33
N ASN A 48 15.90 -7.59 -13.64
CA ASN A 48 16.76 -8.22 -14.66
C ASN A 48 16.98 -9.72 -14.36
N SER A 49 15.90 -10.43 -14.04
CA SER A 49 15.83 -11.85 -13.68
C SER A 49 16.64 -12.28 -12.46
N LYS A 50 17.00 -11.32 -11.58
CA LYS A 50 17.63 -11.59 -10.28
C LYS A 50 16.65 -11.30 -9.15
N ALA A 51 16.49 -12.24 -8.22
CA ALA A 51 15.68 -12.08 -7.02
C ALA A 51 16.07 -10.82 -6.22
N PHE A 52 15.09 -9.98 -5.91
CA PHE A 52 15.23 -8.74 -5.16
C PHE A 52 14.52 -8.78 -3.80
N SER A 53 13.26 -9.25 -3.74
CA SER A 53 12.47 -9.30 -2.50
C SER A 53 11.44 -10.44 -2.45
N THR A 54 10.97 -10.74 -1.22
CA THR A 54 10.23 -11.94 -0.77
C THR A 54 9.05 -12.38 -1.64
N LEU A 55 7.80 -11.95 -1.39
CA LEU A 55 7.16 -11.35 -0.20
C LEU A 55 5.67 -11.74 -0.11
N MET A 56 5.03 -11.74 1.07
CA MET A 56 3.60 -12.11 1.21
C MET A 56 2.68 -10.93 0.85
N ARG A 57 1.69 -11.17 -0.02
CA ARG A 57 0.74 -10.16 -0.56
C ARG A 57 -0.68 -10.72 -0.70
N THR A 58 -1.65 -9.83 -0.88
CA THR A 58 -3.00 -10.16 -1.35
C THR A 58 -3.08 -9.99 -2.87
N PRO A 59 -3.45 -11.04 -3.63
CA PRO A 59 -3.47 -11.00 -5.09
C PRO A 59 -4.41 -9.94 -5.68
N GLY A 60 -4.05 -9.44 -6.88
CA GLY A 60 -4.84 -8.49 -7.67
C GLY A 60 -4.02 -7.39 -8.35
N ASP A 61 -3.07 -6.79 -7.63
CA ASP A 61 -2.32 -5.59 -8.07
C ASP A 61 -0.78 -5.79 -8.05
N ASP A 62 -0.29 -6.89 -8.62
CA ASP A 62 1.14 -7.22 -8.54
C ASP A 62 2.06 -6.29 -9.30
N GLU A 63 1.61 -5.76 -10.44
CA GLU A 63 2.35 -4.76 -11.21
C GLU A 63 2.56 -3.49 -10.36
N ASP A 64 1.49 -3.00 -9.75
CA ASP A 64 1.52 -1.87 -8.82
C ASP A 64 2.44 -2.15 -7.61
N LEU A 65 2.34 -3.34 -7.01
CA LEU A 65 3.17 -3.76 -5.86
C LEU A 65 4.67 -3.78 -6.23
N ALA A 66 5.02 -4.42 -7.35
CA ALA A 66 6.39 -4.56 -7.80
C ALA A 66 7.00 -3.20 -8.15
N VAL A 67 6.28 -2.38 -8.90
CA VAL A 67 6.70 -1.03 -9.28
C VAL A 67 6.82 -0.12 -8.06
N GLY A 68 5.84 -0.14 -7.17
CA GLY A 68 5.82 0.64 -5.94
C GLY A 68 6.98 0.33 -5.00
N LEU A 69 7.26 -0.96 -4.78
CA LEU A 69 8.37 -1.41 -3.94
C LEU A 69 9.73 -1.06 -4.55
N LEU A 70 9.93 -1.33 -5.84
CA LEU A 70 11.18 -1.03 -6.54
C LEU A 70 11.42 0.48 -6.61
N TYR A 71 10.37 1.29 -6.73
CA TYR A 71 10.46 2.73 -6.60
C TYR A 71 10.81 3.16 -5.17
N GLY A 72 10.10 2.65 -4.15
CA GLY A 72 10.33 2.98 -2.74
C GLY A 72 11.74 2.63 -2.25
N GLU A 73 12.35 1.59 -2.81
CA GLU A 73 13.72 1.17 -2.52
C GLU A 73 14.81 1.88 -3.37
N GLY A 74 14.42 2.73 -4.32
CA GLY A 74 15.36 3.49 -5.14
C GLY A 74 15.97 2.72 -6.32
N VAL A 75 15.41 1.57 -6.67
CA VAL A 75 15.83 0.79 -7.84
C VAL A 75 15.44 1.51 -9.12
N ILE A 76 14.20 2.02 -9.19
CA ILE A 76 13.68 2.87 -10.26
C ILE A 76 13.33 4.27 -9.74
N ASP A 77 13.40 5.29 -10.62
CA ASP A 77 13.11 6.70 -10.30
C ASP A 77 11.88 7.23 -11.07
N SER A 78 11.45 6.54 -12.14
CA SER A 78 10.41 6.95 -13.08
C SER A 78 9.83 5.77 -13.89
N ARG A 79 8.72 6.01 -14.61
CA ARG A 79 8.12 5.04 -15.54
C ARG A 79 9.06 4.68 -16.70
N ALA A 80 9.97 5.58 -17.07
CA ALA A 80 10.97 5.38 -18.13
C ALA A 80 12.11 4.41 -17.73
N ASP A 81 12.26 4.11 -16.44
CA ASP A 81 13.21 3.09 -15.97
C ASP A 81 12.69 1.65 -16.19
N ILE A 82 11.40 1.50 -16.53
CA ILE A 82 10.72 0.21 -16.74
C ILE A 82 10.72 -0.11 -18.25
N GLY A 83 11.65 -0.97 -18.68
CA GLY A 83 11.71 -1.47 -20.06
C GLY A 83 10.66 -2.53 -20.35
N ALA A 84 10.42 -3.44 -19.40
CA ALA A 84 9.31 -4.38 -19.38
C ALA A 84 9.02 -4.83 -17.94
N LEU A 85 7.81 -5.34 -17.70
CA LEU A 85 7.46 -6.07 -16.49
C LEU A 85 6.75 -7.36 -16.90
N SER A 86 7.20 -8.49 -16.36
CA SER A 86 6.60 -9.80 -16.61
C SER A 86 6.09 -10.39 -15.31
N LEU A 87 4.80 -10.72 -15.28
CA LEU A 87 4.20 -11.52 -14.22
C LEU A 87 4.21 -12.99 -14.66
N HIS A 88 4.72 -13.88 -13.82
CA HIS A 88 4.69 -15.32 -14.03
C HIS A 88 4.24 -16.04 -12.76
N GLY A 89 3.31 -16.96 -12.92
CA GLY A 89 2.60 -17.63 -11.83
C GLY A 89 1.15 -17.82 -12.24
N GLU A 90 0.49 -18.77 -11.60
CA GLU A 90 -0.96 -18.78 -11.53
C GLU A 90 -1.28 -18.47 -10.06
N ASP A 91 -1.82 -17.29 -9.77
CA ASP A 91 -2.48 -17.02 -8.49
C ASP A 91 -3.37 -18.24 -8.19
N ALA A 92 -3.27 -18.83 -7.00
CA ALA A 92 -3.76 -20.20 -6.79
C ALA A 92 -5.28 -20.35 -7.00
N LEU A 93 -5.99 -19.23 -7.10
CA LEU A 93 -7.44 -19.09 -7.22
C LEU A 93 -7.89 -18.39 -8.52
N ALA A 94 -6.97 -18.06 -9.43
CA ALA A 94 -7.30 -17.60 -10.79
C ALA A 94 -7.81 -18.74 -11.70
N GLY A 95 -7.58 -20.01 -11.30
CA GLY A 95 -8.25 -21.18 -11.85
C GLY A 95 -9.51 -21.53 -11.07
N GLY A 96 -10.65 -21.66 -11.75
CA GLY A 96 -11.94 -21.94 -11.11
C GLY A 96 -11.99 -23.28 -10.34
N GLU A 97 -12.73 -23.28 -9.23
CA GLU A 97 -13.21 -24.40 -8.38
C GLU A 97 -12.25 -25.55 -7.98
N ALA A 98 -10.98 -25.59 -8.38
CA ALA A 98 -10.14 -26.80 -8.30
C ALA A 98 -8.83 -26.69 -7.49
N ALA A 99 -8.68 -25.69 -6.62
CA ALA A 99 -7.46 -25.45 -5.84
C ALA A 99 -7.57 -25.91 -4.36
N THR A 100 -8.01 -27.15 -4.11
CA THR A 100 -8.24 -27.69 -2.76
C THR A 100 -6.98 -28.24 -2.06
N ALA A 101 -5.79 -27.69 -2.36
CA ALA A 101 -4.54 -28.08 -1.70
C ALA A 101 -3.52 -26.93 -1.69
N PRO A 102 -2.81 -26.69 -0.57
CA PRO A 102 -1.65 -25.81 -0.57
C PRO A 102 -0.57 -26.38 -1.50
N ARG A 103 -0.20 -25.63 -2.54
CA ARG A 103 0.86 -26.01 -3.49
C ARG A 103 2.22 -25.91 -2.76
N THR A 104 2.83 -27.04 -2.42
CA THR A 104 4.09 -27.10 -1.62
C THR A 104 5.38 -27.14 -2.44
N ASP A 105 5.31 -26.95 -3.76
CA ASP A 105 6.47 -27.07 -4.64
C ASP A 105 7.15 -25.71 -4.84
N ASP A 106 8.44 -25.61 -4.46
CA ASP A 106 9.32 -24.43 -4.63
C ASP A 106 9.38 -23.86 -6.07
N ALA A 107 8.84 -24.58 -7.05
CA ALA A 107 8.85 -24.23 -8.48
C ALA A 107 7.67 -23.34 -8.92
N LEU A 108 6.68 -23.08 -8.06
CA LEU A 108 5.46 -22.31 -8.39
C LEU A 108 5.32 -21.01 -7.60
N LEU A 109 6.44 -20.34 -7.28
CA LEU A 109 6.36 -18.97 -6.76
C LEU A 109 5.82 -18.03 -7.84
N ASN A 110 4.81 -17.22 -7.49
CA ASN A 110 4.46 -16.06 -8.29
C ASN A 110 5.68 -15.12 -8.34
N THR A 111 5.97 -14.56 -9.50
CA THR A 111 7.11 -13.67 -9.74
C THR A 111 6.70 -12.46 -10.53
N ALA A 112 7.26 -11.31 -10.17
CA ALA A 112 7.19 -10.07 -10.94
C ALA A 112 8.61 -9.67 -11.33
N ASP A 113 9.02 -9.90 -12.58
CA ASP A 113 10.37 -9.59 -13.07
C ASP A 113 10.38 -8.28 -13.88
N LEU A 114 11.00 -7.26 -13.30
CA LEU A 114 11.17 -5.95 -13.93
C LEU A 114 12.47 -5.92 -14.74
N LEU A 115 12.36 -5.74 -16.05
CA LEU A 115 13.49 -5.42 -16.91
C LEU A 115 13.76 -3.91 -16.85
N HIS A 116 14.87 -3.53 -16.22
CA HIS A 116 15.30 -2.14 -16.11
C HIS A 116 15.79 -1.62 -17.47
N SER A 117 15.38 -0.41 -17.88
CA SER A 117 15.67 0.13 -19.21
C SER A 117 17.15 0.46 -19.45
N ASP A 118 17.87 0.91 -18.42
CA ASP A 118 19.34 0.91 -18.40
C ASP A 118 19.89 -0.47 -17.97
N PRO A 119 20.55 -1.23 -18.86
CA PRO A 119 21.13 -2.54 -18.53
C PRO A 119 22.37 -2.45 -17.63
N ASN A 120 22.95 -1.26 -17.45
CA ASN A 120 24.13 -1.04 -16.60
C ASN A 120 23.78 -0.54 -15.19
N ARG A 121 22.49 -0.29 -14.90
CA ARG A 121 22.02 0.14 -13.56
C ARG A 121 22.47 -0.89 -12.52
N ASN A 122 23.30 -0.45 -11.58
CA ASN A 122 23.82 -1.34 -10.53
C ASN A 122 22.75 -1.63 -9.47
N ILE A 123 21.93 -2.64 -9.73
CA ILE A 123 20.93 -3.15 -8.80
C ILE A 123 21.63 -3.96 -7.71
N THR A 124 21.79 -3.36 -6.53
CA THR A 124 22.23 -4.08 -5.32
C THR A 124 20.99 -4.56 -4.58
N PRO A 125 20.66 -5.86 -4.56
CA PRO A 125 19.55 -6.36 -3.76
C PRO A 125 19.83 -6.11 -2.27
N PRO A 126 18.79 -5.88 -1.43
CA PRO A 126 18.96 -5.78 0.01
C PRO A 126 19.69 -7.01 0.53
N SER A 127 20.60 -6.82 1.48
CA SER A 127 21.47 -7.92 1.92
C SER A 127 20.65 -9.02 2.58
N ARG A 128 20.59 -10.20 1.92
CA ARG A 128 19.89 -11.41 2.39
C ARG A 128 20.13 -11.66 3.88
N GLN A 129 19.14 -11.30 4.69
CA GLN A 129 18.87 -11.90 6.00
C GLN A 129 17.52 -12.59 5.89
N GLY A 130 17.47 -13.85 6.34
CA GLY A 130 16.44 -14.80 5.91
C GLY A 130 15.03 -14.44 6.37
N SER A 131 14.06 -14.77 5.51
CA SER A 131 12.74 -15.33 5.87
C SER A 131 12.13 -14.88 7.22
N SER A 132 11.87 -13.58 7.37
CA SER A 132 10.88 -13.06 8.32
C SER A 132 10.46 -11.62 7.97
N MET A 133 9.52 -11.47 7.03
CA MET A 133 9.02 -10.15 6.58
C MET A 133 7.89 -9.63 7.48
N SER A 134 8.16 -9.57 8.78
CA SER A 134 7.18 -9.19 9.78
C SER A 134 7.37 -7.73 10.24
N SER A 135 6.71 -6.81 9.54
CA SER A 135 6.07 -5.62 10.15
C SER A 135 6.98 -4.56 10.84
N CYS A 136 8.31 -4.67 10.82
CA CYS A 136 9.20 -3.94 11.74
C CYS A 136 10.25 -2.99 11.11
N GLY A 137 9.83 -2.06 10.25
CA GLY A 137 10.28 -0.66 10.27
C GLY A 137 11.69 -0.27 9.77
N VAL A 138 12.64 -1.21 9.67
CA VAL A 138 13.98 -1.06 9.05
C VAL A 138 14.42 -2.41 8.45
N CYS A 139 13.50 -3.14 7.80
CA CYS A 139 13.77 -4.53 7.40
C CYS A 139 14.42 -4.57 5.99
N GLY A 140 15.76 -4.54 5.94
CA GLY A 140 16.54 -4.71 4.70
C GLY A 140 17.62 -3.65 4.46
N LYS A 141 17.57 -2.51 5.17
CA LYS A 141 18.54 -1.39 5.06
C LYS A 141 19.57 -1.51 6.20
N ARG A 142 20.87 -1.33 5.92
CA ARG A 142 21.93 -1.57 6.92
C ARG A 142 22.02 -0.47 7.98
N SER A 143 21.38 0.67 7.74
CA SER A 143 21.17 1.71 8.76
C SER A 143 19.98 2.61 8.44
N ILE A 144 19.49 3.33 9.46
CA ILE A 144 18.52 4.43 9.27
C ILE A 144 19.12 5.51 8.35
N SER A 145 20.43 5.73 8.38
CA SER A 145 21.12 6.70 7.51
C SER A 145 21.06 6.33 6.03
N GLU A 146 21.24 5.06 5.67
CA GLU A 146 21.02 4.56 4.30
C GLU A 146 19.57 4.77 3.88
N ALA A 147 18.63 4.53 4.79
CA ALA A 147 17.23 4.76 4.53
C ALA A 147 16.92 6.26 4.33
N MET A 148 17.49 7.16 5.15
CA MET A 148 17.35 8.60 4.97
C MET A 148 18.04 9.15 3.71
N ALA A 149 18.98 8.42 3.12
CA ALA A 149 19.59 8.78 1.83
C ALA A 149 18.65 8.56 0.63
N ILE A 150 17.65 7.67 0.78
CA ILE A 150 16.58 7.47 -0.21
C ILE A 150 15.68 8.71 -0.19
N THR A 151 15.94 9.60 -1.13
CA THR A 151 15.26 10.89 -1.31
C THR A 151 14.49 10.91 -2.63
N PRO A 152 13.59 11.89 -2.85
CA PRO A 152 12.98 12.11 -4.16
C PRO A 152 14.06 12.26 -5.25
N PRO A 153 13.86 11.69 -6.45
CA PRO A 153 14.76 11.90 -7.58
C PRO A 153 15.02 13.40 -7.81
N PRO A 154 16.22 13.84 -8.26
CA PRO A 154 16.55 15.27 -8.33
C PRO A 154 15.57 16.14 -9.13
N ALA A 155 14.98 15.58 -10.21
CA ALA A 155 13.97 16.23 -11.05
C ALA A 155 12.56 16.25 -10.45
N ARG A 156 12.34 15.54 -9.33
CA ARG A 156 11.04 15.31 -8.68
C ARG A 156 11.03 15.71 -7.20
N LYS A 157 11.98 16.54 -6.76
CA LYS A 157 11.95 17.12 -5.41
C LYS A 157 10.65 17.91 -5.21
N PRO A 158 9.98 17.79 -4.05
CA PRO A 158 8.85 18.65 -3.72
C PRO A 158 9.25 20.12 -3.86
N ALA A 159 8.49 20.85 -4.69
CA ALA A 159 8.59 22.30 -4.72
C ALA A 159 8.19 22.86 -3.34
N LEU A 160 8.54 24.12 -3.07
CA LEU A 160 7.90 24.85 -1.98
C LEU A 160 6.42 25.03 -2.33
N VAL A 161 5.59 24.12 -1.84
CA VAL A 161 4.14 24.15 -2.06
C VAL A 161 3.54 25.20 -1.14
N GLU A 162 2.77 26.14 -1.71
CA GLU A 162 1.94 27.03 -0.91
C GLU A 162 0.93 26.20 -0.09
N PRO A 163 0.52 26.65 1.11
CA PRO A 163 -0.47 25.95 1.91
C PRO A 163 -1.79 25.76 1.14
N TRP A 164 -2.22 24.51 1.00
CA TRP A 164 -3.44 24.12 0.27
C TRP A 164 -4.33 23.15 1.06
N LEU A 165 -3.74 22.34 1.93
CA LEU A 165 -4.44 21.29 2.66
C LEU A 165 -5.24 21.91 3.81
N SER A 166 -6.57 21.83 3.74
CA SER A 166 -7.41 22.28 4.84
C SER A 166 -7.35 21.30 6.02
N PRO A 167 -7.31 21.80 7.29
CA PRO A 167 -7.45 20.96 8.47
C PRO A 167 -8.70 20.08 8.45
N GLY A 168 -9.81 20.60 7.91
CA GLY A 168 -11.07 19.86 7.80
C GLY A 168 -11.00 18.66 6.85
N LEU A 169 -10.31 18.80 5.71
CA LEU A 169 -10.18 17.71 4.74
C LEU A 169 -9.48 16.49 5.36
N ILE A 170 -8.41 16.70 6.14
CA ILE A 170 -7.69 15.61 6.83
C ILE A 170 -8.65 14.74 7.65
N GLY A 171 -9.57 15.37 8.39
CA GLY A 171 -10.53 14.68 9.25
C GLY A 171 -11.55 13.80 8.51
N LEU A 172 -11.75 14.03 7.20
CA LEU A 172 -12.76 13.35 6.38
C LEU A 172 -12.19 12.21 5.51
N LEU A 173 -10.86 12.13 5.35
CA LEU A 173 -10.24 11.13 4.46
C LEU A 173 -10.54 9.66 4.82
N PRO A 174 -10.60 9.23 6.11
CA PRO A 174 -10.99 7.87 6.45
C PRO A 174 -12.40 7.52 5.95
N GLU A 175 -13.35 8.41 6.19
CA GLU A 175 -14.78 8.25 5.86
C GLU A 175 -15.01 8.22 4.35
N ARG A 176 -14.17 8.91 3.57
CA ARG A 176 -14.17 8.83 2.10
C ARG A 176 -13.53 7.53 1.56
N MET A 177 -12.62 6.90 2.30
CA MET A 177 -11.88 5.72 1.86
C MET A 177 -12.53 4.39 2.29
N GLU A 178 -13.18 4.33 3.45
CA GLU A 178 -13.77 3.11 4.02
C GLU A 178 -14.83 2.42 3.13
N PRO A 179 -15.77 3.14 2.49
CA PRO A 179 -16.81 2.51 1.66
C PRO A 179 -16.29 1.90 0.35
N LEU A 180 -15.04 2.19 -0.02
CA LEU A 180 -14.45 1.83 -1.32
C LEU A 180 -13.43 0.66 -1.20
N GLN A 181 -13.21 0.13 0.00
CA GLN A 181 -12.31 -1.01 0.26
C GLN A 181 -13.08 -2.33 0.11
N GLU A 182 -13.33 -2.75 -1.13
CA GLU A 182 -14.18 -3.91 -1.45
C GLU A 182 -13.75 -5.21 -0.76
N LEU A 183 -12.44 -5.46 -0.65
CA LEU A 183 -11.93 -6.70 -0.06
C LEU A 183 -11.97 -6.64 1.48
N PHE A 184 -11.71 -5.48 2.08
CA PHE A 184 -11.88 -5.24 3.52
C PHE A 184 -13.35 -5.37 3.94
N GLN A 185 -14.31 -4.84 3.16
CA GLN A 185 -15.74 -4.98 3.45
C GLN A 185 -16.21 -6.45 3.46
N ARG A 186 -15.49 -7.35 2.77
CA ARG A 186 -15.77 -8.80 2.75
C ARG A 186 -15.06 -9.59 3.85
N THR A 187 -13.85 -9.19 4.23
CA THR A 187 -12.95 -10.02 5.06
C THR A 187 -12.57 -9.41 6.41
N GLY A 188 -12.66 -8.08 6.56
CA GLY A 188 -12.16 -7.32 7.70
C GLY A 188 -10.63 -7.41 7.95
N ALA A 189 -9.89 -8.08 7.06
CA ALA A 189 -8.53 -8.57 7.34
C ALA A 189 -7.40 -7.80 6.63
N LEU A 190 -7.76 -6.73 5.91
CA LEU A 190 -6.85 -6.00 5.01
C LEU A 190 -6.42 -4.64 5.54
N HIS A 191 -5.27 -4.19 5.08
CA HIS A 191 -4.87 -2.80 5.13
C HIS A 191 -5.13 -2.12 3.79
N ALA A 192 -5.37 -0.80 3.85
CA ALA A 192 -5.61 0.01 2.68
C ALA A 192 -4.78 1.30 2.73
N ALA A 193 -4.40 1.77 1.56
CA ALA A 193 -3.79 3.07 1.34
C ALA A 193 -4.49 3.77 0.17
N GLY A 194 -4.70 5.08 0.31
CA GLY A 194 -5.35 5.90 -0.70
C GLY A 194 -4.64 7.22 -0.92
N ILE A 195 -4.56 7.68 -2.17
CA ILE A 195 -4.04 8.99 -2.55
C ILE A 195 -5.24 9.89 -2.84
N PHE A 196 -5.34 10.99 -2.09
CA PHE A 196 -6.37 12.01 -2.25
C PHE A 196 -5.79 13.31 -2.83
N ASP A 197 -6.55 14.00 -3.65
CA ASP A 197 -6.20 15.31 -4.22
C ASP A 197 -6.59 16.50 -3.28
N PRO A 198 -6.40 17.77 -3.68
CA PRO A 198 -6.76 18.94 -2.87
C PRO A 198 -8.25 19.13 -2.59
N GLU A 199 -9.09 18.64 -3.49
CA GLU A 199 -10.54 18.66 -3.42
C GLU A 199 -11.06 17.49 -2.53
N GLY A 200 -10.19 16.50 -2.31
CA GLY A 200 -10.42 15.31 -1.51
C GLY A 200 -11.05 14.17 -2.31
N GLU A 201 -10.92 14.20 -3.63
CA GLU A 201 -11.27 13.07 -4.50
C GLU A 201 -10.17 12.00 -4.40
N LEU A 202 -10.60 10.74 -4.45
CA LEU A 202 -9.71 9.58 -4.35
C LEU A 202 -9.14 9.25 -5.73
N LEU A 203 -7.84 9.47 -5.92
CA LEU A 203 -7.13 9.19 -7.17
C LEU A 203 -6.74 7.71 -7.29
N PHE A 204 -6.28 7.12 -6.19
CA PHE A 204 -5.84 5.71 -6.12
C PHE A 204 -6.23 5.13 -4.78
N LEU A 205 -6.63 3.86 -4.78
CA LEU A 205 -6.83 3.03 -3.60
C LEU A 205 -6.33 1.62 -3.89
N ARG A 206 -5.58 1.05 -2.95
CA ARG A 206 -5.12 -0.33 -3.00
C ARG A 206 -5.19 -0.99 -1.63
N GLU A 207 -5.54 -2.26 -1.64
CA GLU A 207 -5.67 -3.10 -0.46
C GLU A 207 -4.59 -4.19 -0.46
N ASP A 208 -4.09 -4.54 0.73
CA ASP A 208 -3.18 -5.67 0.92
C ASP A 208 -3.14 -6.08 2.40
N ILE A 209 -2.89 -7.37 2.68
CA ILE A 209 -2.67 -7.88 4.04
C ILE A 209 -1.48 -7.17 4.72
N GLY A 210 -0.47 -6.76 3.95
CA GLY A 210 0.63 -5.91 4.38
C GLY A 210 0.35 -4.42 4.18
N ARG A 211 0.28 -3.63 5.26
CA ARG A 211 0.15 -2.15 5.17
C ARG A 211 1.21 -1.45 4.32
N HIS A 212 2.41 -2.04 4.26
CA HIS A 212 3.52 -1.54 3.45
C HIS A 212 3.26 -1.81 1.97
N ASN A 213 2.78 -3.00 1.64
CA ASN A 213 2.39 -3.42 0.29
C ASN A 213 1.23 -2.56 -0.23
N ALA A 214 0.22 -2.28 0.61
CA ALA A 214 -0.87 -1.38 0.23
C ALA A 214 -0.35 0.01 -0.19
N VAL A 215 0.59 0.58 0.57
CA VAL A 215 1.26 1.85 0.22
C VAL A 215 2.14 1.71 -1.03
N ASP A 216 2.86 0.60 -1.19
CA ASP A 216 3.65 0.33 -2.40
C ASP A 216 2.74 0.28 -3.63
N LYS A 217 1.71 -0.59 -3.63
CA LYS A 217 0.70 -0.68 -4.69
C LYS A 217 0.13 0.71 -5.04
N THR A 218 -0.27 1.49 -4.04
CA THR A 218 -0.87 2.81 -4.28
C THR A 218 0.11 3.80 -4.93
N ILE A 219 1.40 3.76 -4.55
CA ILE A 219 2.46 4.57 -5.17
C ILE A 219 2.84 4.03 -6.55
N GLY A 220 2.82 2.72 -6.76
CA GLY A 220 3.09 2.06 -8.04
C GLY A 220 2.08 2.45 -9.11
N ALA A 221 0.78 2.38 -8.78
CA ALA A 221 -0.30 2.84 -9.64
C ALA A 221 -0.10 4.31 -10.08
N ALA A 222 0.20 5.20 -9.13
CA ALA A 222 0.48 6.60 -9.41
C ALA A 222 1.77 6.83 -10.22
N LEU A 223 2.75 5.91 -10.17
CA LEU A 223 3.95 5.95 -10.99
C LEU A 223 3.67 5.50 -12.43
N LEU A 224 2.85 4.47 -12.60
CA LEU A 224 2.47 3.91 -13.90
C LEU A 224 1.62 4.89 -14.72
N GLU A 225 0.71 5.62 -14.06
CA GLU A 225 -0.04 6.76 -14.62
C GLU A 225 0.80 8.04 -14.77
N GLU A 226 2.11 7.97 -14.52
CA GLU A 226 3.08 9.08 -14.63
C GLU A 226 2.80 10.33 -13.77
N LEU A 227 1.96 10.22 -12.73
CA LEU A 227 1.52 11.34 -11.88
C LEU A 227 2.52 11.79 -10.80
N LEU A 228 3.66 11.11 -10.64
CA LEU A 228 4.70 11.52 -9.68
C LEU A 228 5.49 12.74 -10.19
N PRO A 229 5.76 13.77 -9.34
CA PRO A 229 5.56 13.79 -7.89
C PRO A 229 4.19 14.31 -7.42
N LEU A 230 3.65 13.68 -6.39
CA LEU A 230 2.32 13.93 -5.81
C LEU A 230 2.28 15.13 -4.84
N ASN A 231 2.87 16.25 -5.27
CA ASN A 231 3.12 17.45 -4.46
C ASN A 231 1.86 18.13 -3.89
N ARG A 232 0.67 17.79 -4.41
CA ARG A 232 -0.63 18.33 -3.97
C ARG A 232 -1.60 17.21 -3.55
N CYS A 233 -1.08 16.11 -3.01
CA CYS A 233 -1.89 14.99 -2.54
C CYS A 233 -1.72 14.72 -1.04
N VAL A 234 -2.66 13.96 -0.46
CA VAL A 234 -2.54 13.36 0.87
C VAL A 234 -2.54 11.83 0.74
N LEU A 235 -1.61 11.16 1.42
CA LEU A 235 -1.65 9.71 1.61
C LEU A 235 -2.50 9.41 2.85
N GLN A 236 -3.67 8.79 2.65
CA GLN A 236 -4.48 8.22 3.72
C GLN A 236 -4.12 6.75 3.90
N VAL A 237 -3.95 6.28 5.15
CA VAL A 237 -3.70 4.85 5.45
C VAL A 237 -4.58 4.33 6.58
N SER A 238 -5.03 3.07 6.48
CA SER A 238 -5.75 2.41 7.59
C SER A 238 -4.80 1.89 8.68
N GLY A 239 -3.56 1.55 8.31
CA GLY A 239 -2.53 1.01 9.22
C GLY A 239 -1.79 2.06 10.05
N ARG A 240 -0.80 1.59 10.84
CA ARG A 240 0.12 2.45 11.61
C ARG A 240 1.23 3.03 10.72
N VAL A 241 1.54 4.31 10.89
CA VAL A 241 2.65 4.97 10.18
C VAL A 241 3.99 4.62 10.81
N SER A 242 4.79 3.82 10.10
CA SER A 242 6.21 3.58 10.41
C SER A 242 7.11 4.60 9.72
N PHE A 243 8.42 4.55 10.01
CA PHE A 243 9.43 5.35 9.31
C PHE A 243 9.43 5.07 7.80
N GLU A 244 9.32 3.79 7.40
CA GLU A 244 9.27 3.40 5.97
C GLU A 244 8.05 3.95 5.23
N ILE A 245 6.89 4.09 5.89
CA ILE A 245 5.72 4.72 5.26
C ILE A 245 5.98 6.22 5.00
N VAL A 246 6.61 6.93 5.95
CA VAL A 246 7.03 8.33 5.76
C VAL A 246 8.06 8.46 4.64
N GLN A 247 9.03 7.54 4.57
CA GLN A 247 10.04 7.48 3.52
C GLN A 247 9.43 7.30 2.13
N LYS A 248 8.53 6.31 1.96
CA LYS A 248 7.87 6.00 0.69
C LYS A 248 7.02 7.18 0.20
N ALA A 249 6.19 7.73 1.08
CA ALA A 249 5.39 8.92 0.80
C ALA A 249 6.28 10.13 0.42
N TYR A 250 7.36 10.37 1.18
CA TYR A 250 8.29 11.46 0.89
C TYR A 250 8.95 11.30 -0.48
N ARG A 251 9.43 10.10 -0.82
CA ARG A 251 10.06 9.83 -2.12
C ARG A 251 9.09 10.05 -3.28
N ALA A 252 7.83 9.62 -3.14
CA ALA A 252 6.75 9.89 -4.09
C ALA A 252 6.32 11.37 -4.20
N GLY A 253 6.89 12.25 -3.36
CA GLY A 253 6.61 13.69 -3.34
C GLY A 253 5.36 14.08 -2.54
N ILE A 254 4.77 13.15 -1.79
CA ILE A 254 3.56 13.40 -1.01
C ILE A 254 3.90 14.26 0.22
N PRO A 255 3.31 15.46 0.40
CA PRO A 255 3.64 16.36 1.52
C PRO A 255 2.86 16.07 2.81
N ALA A 256 1.85 15.19 2.77
CA ALA A 256 0.95 14.95 3.90
C ALA A 256 0.55 13.47 4.03
N ILE A 257 0.54 12.96 5.27
CA ILE A 257 0.01 11.64 5.64
C ILE A 257 -1.09 11.80 6.67
N ALA A 258 -2.21 11.12 6.45
CA ALA A 258 -3.32 10.93 7.37
C ALA A 258 -3.47 9.43 7.67
N SER A 259 -3.76 9.09 8.93
CA SER A 259 -3.72 7.70 9.41
C SER A 259 -4.84 7.41 10.40
N VAL A 260 -5.63 6.37 10.14
CA VAL A 260 -6.65 5.89 11.08
C VAL A 260 -6.01 5.44 12.40
N SER A 261 -4.81 4.85 12.33
CA SER A 261 -4.07 4.36 13.49
C SER A 261 -3.01 5.35 14.00
N GLY A 262 -2.25 4.94 15.01
CA GLY A 262 -1.16 5.71 15.59
C GLY A 262 0.12 5.73 14.75
N VAL A 263 1.07 6.58 15.16
CA VAL A 263 2.36 6.80 14.47
C VAL A 263 3.54 6.49 15.40
N SER A 264 4.70 6.11 14.86
CA SER A 264 5.90 5.83 15.67
C SER A 264 6.75 7.08 15.94
N SER A 265 7.52 7.10 17.04
CA SER A 265 8.44 8.21 17.37
C SER A 265 9.43 8.53 16.23
N LEU A 266 9.94 7.50 15.55
CA LEU A 266 10.85 7.66 14.42
C LEU A 266 10.14 8.25 13.18
N SER A 267 8.88 7.89 12.93
CA SER A 267 8.08 8.50 11.85
C SER A 267 7.76 9.98 12.12
N ILE A 268 7.48 10.35 13.37
CA ILE A 268 7.30 11.75 13.78
C ILE A 268 8.58 12.56 13.54
N ASN A 269 9.73 12.02 13.97
CA ASN A 269 11.02 12.68 13.79
C ASN A 269 11.33 12.90 12.31
N MET A 270 11.17 11.86 11.48
CA MET A 270 11.38 11.98 10.03
C MET A 270 10.45 13.03 9.41
N ALA A 271 9.13 12.97 9.68
CA ALA A 271 8.15 13.90 9.14
C ALA A 271 8.48 15.37 9.47
N ARG A 272 8.96 15.63 10.69
CA ARG A 272 9.44 16.96 11.11
C ARG A 272 10.70 17.39 10.38
N THR A 273 11.68 16.48 10.21
CA THR A 273 12.93 16.76 9.48
C THR A 273 12.69 17.12 8.01
N ILE A 274 11.72 16.48 7.35
CA ILE A 274 11.40 16.72 5.93
C ILE A 274 10.30 17.78 5.71
N GLY A 275 9.71 18.34 6.77
CA GLY A 275 8.61 19.33 6.67
C GLY A 275 7.26 18.76 6.19
N MET A 276 7.03 17.46 6.37
CA MET A 276 5.79 16.75 6.01
C MET A 276 4.73 16.92 7.10
N THR A 277 3.47 17.07 6.69
CA THR A 277 2.30 17.02 7.59
C THR A 277 2.01 15.57 7.97
N LEU A 278 1.92 15.26 9.27
CA LEU A 278 1.62 13.92 9.77
C LEU A 278 0.51 13.96 10.80
N ALA A 279 -0.65 13.40 10.44
CA ALA A 279 -1.80 13.20 11.31
C ALA A 279 -2.03 11.71 11.57
N GLY A 280 -2.34 11.36 12.82
CA GLY A 280 -2.72 10.00 13.23
C GLY A 280 -3.96 10.00 14.12
N PHE A 281 -4.55 8.83 14.32
CA PHE A 281 -5.86 8.67 14.97
C PHE A 281 -6.95 9.51 14.28
N VAL A 282 -6.92 9.56 12.95
CA VAL A 282 -7.90 10.31 12.14
C VAL A 282 -9.22 9.54 12.12
N ARG A 283 -10.28 10.13 12.71
CA ARG A 283 -11.62 9.52 12.82
C ARG A 283 -12.67 10.58 13.21
N ASP A 284 -13.88 10.50 12.67
CA ASP A 284 -15.03 11.34 13.04
C ASP A 284 -14.70 12.85 13.01
N GLY A 285 -14.01 13.30 11.95
CA GLY A 285 -13.51 14.67 11.79
C GLY A 285 -12.38 15.11 12.74
N LYS A 286 -11.86 14.22 13.59
CA LYS A 286 -10.82 14.51 14.62
C LYS A 286 -9.52 13.78 14.30
N TYR A 287 -8.40 14.32 14.79
CA TYR A 287 -7.08 13.71 14.64
C TYR A 287 -6.04 14.31 15.60
N CYS A 288 -4.93 13.60 15.80
CA CYS A 288 -3.73 14.11 16.46
C CYS A 288 -2.70 14.54 15.41
N LEU A 289 -2.31 15.81 15.40
CA LEU A 289 -1.28 16.35 14.51
C LEU A 289 0.11 16.21 15.16
N TYR A 290 0.97 15.38 14.58
CA TYR A 290 2.32 15.10 15.10
C TYR A 290 3.43 15.92 14.43
N SER A 291 3.22 16.29 13.17
CA SER A 291 4.06 17.20 12.40
C SER A 291 3.16 18.15 11.60
N LYS A 292 3.42 19.46 11.69
CA LYS A 292 2.77 20.49 10.87
C LYS A 292 3.71 20.84 9.72
N GLY A 293 3.42 20.30 8.54
CA GLY A 293 4.16 20.61 7.32
C GLY A 293 3.68 21.89 6.63
N ASN A 294 4.43 22.33 5.63
CA ASN A 294 4.17 23.59 4.92
C ASN A 294 2.88 23.57 4.08
N CYS A 295 2.38 22.39 3.69
CA CYS A 295 1.15 22.26 2.91
C CYS A 295 -0.12 22.57 3.72
N LEU A 296 -0.07 22.56 5.07
CA LEU A 296 -1.26 22.73 5.91
C LEU A 296 -1.65 24.21 6.03
N LEU A 297 -2.87 24.54 5.60
CA LEU A 297 -3.48 25.85 5.82
C LEU A 297 -3.53 26.16 7.33
N ASN A 298 -3.23 27.40 7.70
CA ASN A 298 -3.53 27.86 9.05
C ASN A 298 -5.04 27.84 9.26
N SER A 299 -5.51 27.20 10.33
CA SER A 299 -6.90 27.35 10.76
C SER A 299 -7.23 28.84 10.88
N PRO A 300 -8.42 29.29 10.45
CA PRO A 300 -8.86 30.63 10.81
C PRO A 300 -8.80 30.76 12.33
N ALA A 301 -8.31 31.91 12.83
CA ALA A 301 -8.31 32.16 14.26
C ALA A 301 -9.75 32.04 14.79
N PRO A 302 -9.96 31.44 15.99
CA PRO A 302 -11.28 31.50 16.62
C PRO A 302 -11.64 32.98 16.81
N GLY A 303 -12.75 33.38 16.18
CA GLY A 303 -13.34 34.72 16.30
C GLY A 303 -14.16 34.88 17.58
#